data_AF-A0A947DVY8-F1
#
_entry.id   AF-A0A947DVY8-F1
#
_cell.length_a   1.000
_cell.length_b   1.000
_cell.length_c   1.000
_cell.angle_alpha   90.00
_cell.angle_beta   90.00
_cell.angle_gamma   90.00
#
_symmetry.space_group_name_H-M   'P 1'
#
loop_
_entity.id
_entity.type
_entity.pdbx_description
1 polymer ?
#
loop_
_entity_poly.entity_id
_entity_poly.type
_entity_poly.pdbx_seq_one_letter_code
_entity_poly.pdbx_strand_id
1 'polypeptide(L)'
;MNKDFKSTFPRGAILPQSVLTALLLLSAACGQASYEDAHAKLSRQKETTLRARAGKGDWRAAKDLSIYWNMELGRADAETLRVTKQWADNDVHALPILSDLLLSSCDEKDRSDGVKAYRTFLASADFENQSDDARVSMANELRRLESGSNAPANCVDFSDTTK
;
A
#
# COMPACT_ATOMS: atom_id res chain seq x y z
N MET A 1 35.11 -0.42 -55.71
CA MET A 1 33.70 -0.58 -56.10
C MET A 1 32.89 -0.52 -54.81
N ASN A 2 32.38 0.65 -54.40
CA ASN A 2 30.98 1.09 -54.54
C ASN A 2 29.98 -0.04 -54.16
N LYS A 3 29.08 0.12 -53.19
CA LYS A 3 28.09 1.22 -53.11
C LYS A 3 27.59 1.49 -51.69
N ASP A 4 27.25 2.76 -51.52
CA ASP A 4 26.62 3.45 -50.41
C ASP A 4 25.35 2.79 -49.87
N PHE A 5 25.25 2.72 -48.55
CA PHE A 5 24.00 2.44 -47.84
C PHE A 5 23.14 3.72 -47.85
N LYS A 6 22.29 3.86 -48.88
CA LYS A 6 21.30 4.94 -48.95
C LYS A 6 20.29 4.79 -47.82
N SER A 7 20.33 5.76 -46.90
CA SER A 7 19.25 6.09 -45.97
C SER A 7 17.98 6.47 -46.76
N THR A 8 17.08 5.50 -46.93
CA THR A 8 15.69 5.74 -47.36
C THR A 8 14.80 5.98 -46.15
N PHE A 9 14.91 7.17 -45.55
CA PHE A 9 13.79 7.73 -44.80
C PHE A 9 12.94 8.54 -45.79
N PRO A 10 11.66 8.19 -46.00
CA PRO A 10 10.78 9.06 -46.77
C PRO A 10 10.56 10.36 -45.98
N ARG A 11 11.20 11.44 -46.43
CA ARG A 11 10.80 12.82 -46.08
C ARG A 11 9.44 13.06 -46.75
N GLY A 12 8.36 12.97 -45.98
CA GLY A 12 7.02 13.33 -46.46
C GLY A 12 5.86 12.42 -46.04
N ALA A 13 5.98 11.60 -45.00
CA ALA A 13 4.81 10.96 -44.41
C ALA A 13 4.05 11.97 -43.54
N ILE A 14 3.05 12.63 -44.12
CA ILE A 14 2.00 13.31 -43.36
C ILE A 14 1.20 12.19 -42.71
N LEU A 15 1.41 11.97 -41.41
CA LEU A 15 0.56 11.10 -40.61
C LEU A 15 -0.87 11.66 -40.68
N PRO A 16 -1.88 10.82 -40.95
CA PRO A 16 -3.27 11.28 -40.93
C PRO A 16 -3.56 11.88 -39.56
N GLN A 17 -4.28 13.00 -39.55
CA GLN A 17 -4.53 13.83 -38.36
C GLN A 17 -5.07 13.01 -37.18
N SER A 18 -5.76 11.90 -37.45
CA SER A 18 -6.26 10.92 -36.48
C SER A 18 -5.19 10.15 -35.70
N VAL A 19 -4.00 9.92 -36.28
CA VAL A 19 -2.87 9.27 -35.58
C VAL A 19 -2.15 10.26 -34.67
N LEU A 20 -2.08 11.54 -35.06
CA LEU A 20 -1.52 12.59 -34.22
C LEU A 20 -2.39 12.84 -32.97
N THR A 21 -3.72 12.80 -33.12
CA THR A 21 -4.64 12.90 -31.97
C THR A 21 -4.57 11.68 -31.07
N ALA A 22 -4.39 10.47 -31.63
CA ALA A 22 -4.22 9.25 -30.85
C ALA A 22 -2.90 9.23 -30.04
N LEU A 23 -1.81 9.78 -30.58
CA LEU A 23 -0.56 9.90 -29.82
C LEU A 23 -0.63 10.99 -28.73
N LEU A 24 -1.31 12.11 -28.99
CA LEU A 24 -1.52 13.17 -28.00
C LEU A 24 -2.43 12.72 -26.84
N LEU A 25 -3.39 11.83 -27.10
CA LEU A 25 -4.24 11.21 -26.07
C LEU A 25 -3.51 10.12 -25.26
N LEU A 26 -2.48 9.48 -25.82
CA LEU A 26 -1.65 8.52 -25.08
C LEU A 26 -0.64 9.20 -24.16
N SER A 27 -0.20 10.42 -24.48
CA SER A 27 0.71 11.21 -23.63
C SER A 27 0.01 11.95 -22.49
N ALA A 28 -1.31 12.06 -22.52
CA ALA A 28 -2.10 12.69 -21.45
C ALA A 28 -2.51 11.71 -20.32
N ALA A 29 -2.24 10.41 -20.46
CA ALA A 29 -2.51 9.40 -19.43
C ALA A 29 -1.29 9.11 -18.51
N CYS A 30 -0.15 9.75 -18.76
CA CYS A 30 1.06 9.64 -17.95
C CYS A 30 1.36 10.99 -17.31
N GLY A 31 0.49 11.44 -16.42
CA GLY A 31 0.72 12.67 -15.70
C GLY A 31 -0.48 12.99 -14.85
N GLN A 32 -0.33 12.78 -13.54
CA GLN A 32 -1.30 13.13 -12.51
C GLN A 32 -2.47 12.14 -12.38
N ALA A 33 -2.16 10.90 -11.99
CA ALA A 33 -2.98 10.27 -10.95
C ALA A 33 -2.87 11.20 -9.73
N SER A 34 -3.77 12.18 -9.65
CA SER A 34 -3.84 13.08 -8.53
C SER A 34 -4.17 12.25 -7.28
N TYR A 35 -3.82 12.78 -6.13
CA TYR A 35 -4.14 12.22 -4.82
C TYR A 35 -5.64 11.84 -4.67
N GLU A 36 -6.52 12.35 -5.53
CA GLU A 36 -7.95 12.04 -5.57
C GLU A 36 -8.30 10.70 -6.25
N ASP A 37 -7.47 10.16 -7.15
CA ASP A 37 -7.65 8.80 -7.70
C ASP A 37 -7.28 7.69 -6.69
N ALA A 38 -6.61 8.05 -5.59
CA ALA A 38 -6.31 7.14 -4.49
C ALA A 38 -7.55 6.70 -3.69
N HIS A 39 -8.69 7.39 -3.87
CA HIS A 39 -9.93 7.16 -3.13
C HIS A 39 -11.10 6.70 -4.02
N ALA A 40 -10.85 6.40 -5.29
CA ALA A 40 -11.86 5.79 -6.15
C ALA A 40 -12.23 4.40 -5.57
N LYS A 41 -13.45 4.28 -5.03
CA LYS A 41 -14.01 3.02 -4.50
C LYS A 41 -13.58 1.86 -5.42
N LEU A 42 -12.81 0.92 -4.88
CA LEU A 42 -12.35 -0.22 -5.67
C LEU A 42 -13.58 -0.94 -6.23
N SER A 43 -13.63 -1.14 -7.55
CA SER A 43 -14.63 -2.01 -8.14
C SER A 43 -14.43 -3.43 -7.59
N ARG A 44 -15.51 -4.21 -7.45
CA ARG A 44 -15.44 -5.61 -6.96
C ARG A 44 -14.42 -6.45 -7.74
N GLN A 45 -14.29 -6.22 -9.04
CA GLN A 45 -13.32 -6.91 -9.89
C GLN A 45 -11.86 -6.53 -9.56
N LYS A 46 -11.60 -5.24 -9.32
CA LYS A 46 -10.27 -4.76 -8.92
C LYS A 46 -9.91 -5.27 -7.54
N GLU A 47 -10.83 -5.23 -6.57
CA GLU A 47 -10.64 -5.82 -5.24
C GLU A 47 -10.30 -7.32 -5.32
N THR A 48 -11.04 -8.10 -6.13
CA THR A 48 -10.77 -9.53 -6.33
C THR A 48 -9.37 -9.77 -6.90
N THR A 49 -8.95 -8.94 -7.85
CA THR A 49 -7.62 -9.05 -8.48
C THR A 49 -6.51 -8.72 -7.49
N LEU A 50 -6.69 -7.66 -6.69
CA LEU A 50 -5.75 -7.29 -5.65
C LEU A 50 -5.68 -8.36 -4.56
N ARG A 51 -6.81 -8.97 -4.17
CA ARG A 51 -6.84 -10.06 -3.17
C ARG A 51 -6.06 -11.27 -3.66
N ALA A 52 -6.26 -11.67 -4.92
CA ALA A 52 -5.52 -12.79 -5.50
C ALA A 52 -4.00 -12.53 -5.58
N ARG A 53 -3.58 -11.28 -5.84
CA ARG A 53 -2.17 -10.90 -5.85
C ARG A 53 -1.58 -10.82 -4.43
N ALA A 54 -2.29 -10.19 -3.50
CA ALA A 54 -1.89 -10.11 -2.10
C ALA A 54 -1.72 -11.52 -1.51
N GLY A 55 -2.64 -12.46 -1.79
CA GLY A 55 -2.53 -13.87 -1.39
C GLY A 55 -1.32 -14.62 -1.99
N LYS A 56 -0.64 -14.05 -2.98
CA LYS A 56 0.63 -14.56 -3.54
C LYS A 56 1.87 -13.80 -3.03
N GLY A 57 1.72 -12.95 -2.02
CA GLY A 57 2.83 -12.19 -1.43
C GLY A 57 3.07 -10.81 -2.06
N ASP A 58 2.22 -10.34 -2.97
CA ASP A 58 2.37 -8.99 -3.56
C ASP A 58 2.02 -7.90 -2.53
N TRP A 59 3.04 -7.31 -1.91
CA TRP A 59 2.88 -6.29 -0.87
C TRP A 59 2.22 -5.00 -1.38
N ARG A 60 2.38 -4.65 -2.68
CA ARG A 60 1.73 -3.46 -3.25
C ARG A 60 0.22 -3.69 -3.38
N ALA A 61 -0.17 -4.90 -3.78
CA ALA A 61 -1.58 -5.26 -3.77
C ALA A 61 -2.15 -5.31 -2.35
N ALA A 62 -1.36 -5.77 -1.37
CA ALA A 62 -1.75 -5.75 0.04
C ALA A 62 -1.92 -4.32 0.58
N LYS A 63 -1.04 -3.38 0.20
CA LYS A 63 -1.18 -1.94 0.49
C LYS A 63 -2.49 -1.37 -0.03
N ASP A 64 -2.77 -1.54 -1.32
CA ASP A 64 -3.98 -0.97 -1.94
C ASP A 64 -5.26 -1.54 -1.30
N LEU A 65 -5.26 -2.83 -0.94
CA LEU A 65 -6.36 -3.45 -0.21
C LEU A 65 -6.48 -2.96 1.23
N SER A 66 -5.37 -2.84 1.95
CA SER A 66 -5.36 -2.36 3.33
C SER A 66 -5.91 -0.94 3.42
N ILE A 67 -5.50 -0.06 2.50
CA ILE A 67 -6.02 1.32 2.44
C ILE A 67 -7.53 1.28 2.18
N TYR A 68 -7.96 0.52 1.16
CA TYR A 68 -9.37 0.44 0.83
C TYR A 68 -10.23 -0.18 1.96
N TRP A 69 -9.83 -1.30 2.54
CA TRP A 69 -10.63 -1.96 3.57
C TRP A 69 -10.63 -1.18 4.88
N ASN A 70 -9.47 -0.72 5.34
CA ASN A 70 -9.38 -0.03 6.63
C ASN A 70 -9.86 1.42 6.53
N MET A 71 -9.32 2.20 5.60
CA MET A 71 -9.58 3.66 5.56
C MET A 71 -10.89 4.01 4.87
N GLU A 72 -11.28 3.29 3.80
CA GLU A 72 -12.52 3.61 3.06
C GLU A 72 -13.75 2.87 3.61
N LEU A 73 -13.60 1.61 4.00
CA LEU A 73 -14.71 0.79 4.46
C LEU A 73 -14.80 0.66 5.99
N GLY A 74 -13.79 1.12 6.74
CA GLY A 74 -13.74 0.96 8.19
C GLY A 74 -13.76 -0.51 8.63
N ARG A 75 -13.28 -1.42 7.78
CA ARG A 75 -13.24 -2.85 8.09
C ARG A 75 -12.04 -3.14 8.96
N ALA A 76 -12.32 -3.71 10.13
CA ALA A 76 -11.35 -4.36 10.98
C ALA A 76 -11.76 -5.84 11.09
N ASP A 77 -11.14 -6.68 10.27
CA ASP A 77 -11.33 -8.13 10.27
C ASP A 77 -9.99 -8.87 10.07
N ALA A 78 -9.98 -10.19 10.26
CA ALA A 78 -8.76 -11.01 10.21
C ALA A 78 -8.00 -10.87 8.89
N GLU A 79 -8.72 -10.79 7.78
CA GLU A 79 -8.13 -10.63 6.44
C GLU A 79 -7.52 -9.24 6.26
N THR A 80 -8.18 -8.19 6.77
CA THR A 80 -7.63 -6.83 6.78
C THR A 80 -6.35 -6.78 7.58
N LEU A 81 -6.33 -7.35 8.80
CA LEU A 81 -5.13 -7.43 9.61
C LEU A 81 -4.00 -8.18 8.89
N ARG A 82 -4.31 -9.31 8.25
CA ARG A 82 -3.34 -10.12 7.49
C ARG A 82 -2.70 -9.33 6.34
N VAL A 83 -3.49 -8.64 5.53
CA VAL A 83 -2.93 -7.83 4.42
C VAL A 83 -2.17 -6.60 4.91
N THR A 84 -2.59 -5.99 6.02
CA THR A 84 -1.84 -4.87 6.62
C THR A 84 -0.51 -5.34 7.18
N LYS A 85 -0.45 -6.51 7.86
CA LYS A 85 0.82 -7.12 8.31
C LYS A 85 1.76 -7.36 7.11
N GLN A 86 1.25 -7.97 6.04
CA GLN A 86 2.03 -8.20 4.82
C GLN A 86 2.58 -6.90 4.18
N TRP A 87 1.81 -5.82 4.21
CA TRP A 87 2.29 -4.50 3.76
C TRP A 87 3.37 -3.96 4.71
N ALA A 88 3.15 -4.02 6.02
CA ALA A 88 4.09 -3.54 7.04
C ALA A 88 5.43 -4.28 7.05
N ASP A 89 5.46 -5.55 6.66
CA ASP A 89 6.69 -6.32 6.51
C ASP A 89 7.61 -5.77 5.39
N ASN A 90 7.06 -4.96 4.46
CA ASN A 90 7.78 -4.45 3.29
C ASN A 90 7.86 -2.91 3.24
N ASP A 91 7.04 -2.20 4.01
CA ASP A 91 6.93 -0.75 3.97
C ASP A 91 6.52 -0.20 5.34
N VAL A 92 7.43 0.54 5.96
CA VAL A 92 7.24 1.18 7.27
C VAL A 92 6.01 2.07 7.33
N HIS A 93 5.57 2.67 6.21
CA HIS A 93 4.42 3.57 6.22
C HIS A 93 3.11 2.86 6.59
N ALA A 94 3.09 1.52 6.57
CA ALA A 94 1.96 0.73 7.05
C ALA A 94 1.92 0.59 8.58
N LEU A 95 3.04 0.81 9.29
CA LEU A 95 3.13 0.57 10.74
C LEU A 95 2.11 1.37 11.56
N PRO A 96 1.82 2.66 11.26
CA PRO A 96 0.76 3.39 11.98
C PRO A 96 -0.62 2.75 11.79
N ILE A 97 -0.94 2.33 10.57
CA ILE A 97 -2.21 1.67 10.24
C ILE A 97 -2.31 0.29 10.93
N LEU A 98 -1.20 -0.44 10.96
CA LEU A 98 -1.10 -1.70 11.70
C LEU A 98 -1.29 -1.47 13.21
N SER A 99 -0.69 -0.43 13.78
CA SER A 99 -0.84 -0.06 15.19
C SER A 99 -2.30 0.16 15.56
N ASP A 100 -3.05 0.92 14.76
CA ASP A 100 -4.49 1.16 14.97
C ASP A 100 -5.30 -0.14 14.99
N LEU A 101 -5.05 -1.05 14.03
CA LEU A 101 -5.72 -2.35 14.00
C LEU A 101 -5.39 -3.18 15.25
N LEU A 102 -4.11 -3.28 15.62
CA LEU A 102 -3.67 -4.09 16.76
C LEU A 102 -4.18 -3.54 18.10
N LEU A 103 -4.28 -2.22 18.25
CA LEU A 103 -4.87 -1.59 19.43
C LEU A 103 -6.36 -1.91 19.57
N SER A 104 -7.05 -2.15 18.46
CA SER A 104 -8.44 -2.60 18.48
C SER A 104 -8.58 -4.09 18.81
N SER A 105 -7.52 -4.89 18.75
CA SER A 105 -7.59 -6.36 18.94
C SER A 105 -8.01 -6.78 20.34
N CYS A 106 -8.82 -7.83 20.44
CA CYS A 106 -9.08 -8.55 21.67
C CYS A 106 -7.88 -9.38 22.14
N ASP A 107 -6.97 -9.75 21.23
CA ASP A 107 -5.80 -10.57 21.52
C ASP A 107 -4.60 -9.71 21.94
N GLU A 108 -4.10 -9.94 23.16
CA GLU A 108 -2.86 -9.32 23.66
C GLU A 108 -1.64 -9.68 22.81
N LYS A 109 -1.65 -10.86 22.18
CA LYS A 109 -0.56 -11.32 21.30
C LYS A 109 -0.42 -10.42 20.07
N ASP A 110 -1.53 -9.98 19.48
CA ASP A 110 -1.51 -9.07 18.35
C ASP A 110 -0.78 -7.77 18.71
N ARG A 111 -1.10 -7.16 19.87
CA ARG A 111 -0.39 -5.99 20.37
C ARG A 111 1.09 -6.26 20.59
N SER A 112 1.43 -7.40 21.20
CA SER A 112 2.83 -7.82 21.41
C SER A 112 3.60 -7.94 20.10
N ASP A 113 2.99 -8.48 19.06
CA ASP A 113 3.61 -8.62 17.74
C ASP A 113 3.78 -7.26 17.05
N GLY A 114 2.84 -6.32 17.24
CA GLY A 114 3.00 -4.91 16.83
C GLY A 114 4.18 -4.22 17.51
N VAL A 115 4.32 -4.38 18.82
CA VAL A 115 5.46 -3.85 19.59
C VAL A 115 6.79 -4.40 19.04
N LYS A 116 6.86 -5.70 18.70
CA LYS A 116 8.06 -6.29 18.09
C LYS A 116 8.36 -5.70 16.71
N ALA A 117 7.34 -5.52 15.86
CA ALA A 117 7.51 -4.92 14.53
C ALA A 117 8.06 -3.49 14.63
N TYR A 118 7.49 -2.65 15.49
CA TYR A 118 7.98 -1.30 15.75
C TYR A 118 9.40 -1.28 16.28
N ARG A 119 9.72 -2.10 17.28
CA ARG A 119 11.09 -2.17 17.83
C ARG A 119 12.11 -2.62 16.79
N THR A 120 11.71 -3.52 15.90
CA THR A 120 12.57 -3.97 14.78
C THR A 120 12.83 -2.82 13.82
N PHE A 121 11.78 -2.07 13.45
CA PHE A 121 11.93 -0.90 12.58
C PHE A 121 12.78 0.20 13.23
N LEU A 122 12.55 0.54 14.50
CA LEU A 122 13.34 1.57 15.21
C LEU A 122 14.83 1.22 15.31
N ALA A 123 15.18 -0.07 15.21
CA ALA A 123 16.56 -0.55 15.18
C ALA A 123 17.13 -0.68 13.74
N SER A 124 16.36 -0.35 12.71
CA SER A 124 16.76 -0.48 11.30
C SER A 124 17.44 0.77 10.77
N ALA A 125 18.28 0.62 9.74
CA ALA A 125 18.87 1.75 9.02
C ALA A 125 17.82 2.63 8.31
N ASP A 126 16.65 2.05 7.97
CA ASP A 126 15.56 2.79 7.33
C ASP A 126 14.97 3.85 8.26
N PHE A 127 15.02 3.63 9.58
CA PHE A 127 14.60 4.61 10.59
C PHE A 127 15.53 5.82 10.65
N GLU A 128 16.85 5.62 10.52
CA GLU A 128 17.84 6.71 10.53
C GLU A 128 17.62 7.69 9.38
N ASN A 129 17.07 7.20 8.27
CA ASN A 129 16.79 7.99 7.07
C ASN A 129 15.42 8.70 7.09
N GLN A 130 14.63 8.59 8.17
CA GLN A 130 13.34 9.26 8.30
C GLN A 130 13.48 10.72 8.77
N SER A 131 12.50 11.56 8.44
CA SER A 131 12.41 12.92 8.99
C SER A 131 12.28 12.90 10.52
N ASP A 132 12.67 13.99 11.19
CA ASP A 132 12.53 14.10 12.65
C ASP A 132 11.07 13.87 13.09
N ASP A 133 10.11 14.43 12.36
CA ASP A 133 8.68 14.26 12.63
C ASP A 133 8.22 12.81 12.53
N ALA A 134 8.66 12.10 11.47
CA ALA A 134 8.36 10.69 11.30
C ALA A 134 8.98 9.86 12.42
N ARG A 135 10.22 10.17 12.83
CA ARG A 135 10.89 9.48 13.95
C ARG A 135 10.13 9.66 15.27
N VAL A 136 9.70 10.88 15.58
CA VAL A 136 8.90 11.17 16.78
C VAL A 136 7.54 10.48 16.72
N SER A 137 6.86 10.52 15.58
CA SER A 137 5.57 9.86 15.38
C SER A 137 5.67 8.35 15.62
N MET A 138 6.66 7.67 15.03
CA MET A 138 6.84 6.22 15.19
C MET A 138 7.19 5.82 16.63
N ALA A 139 7.97 6.64 17.34
CA ALA A 139 8.26 6.41 18.76
C ALA A 139 7.00 6.57 19.65
N ASN A 140 6.13 7.53 19.32
CA ASN A 140 4.86 7.71 20.03
C ASN A 140 3.89 6.54 19.76
N GLU A 141 3.86 6.02 18.54
CA GLU A 141 3.07 4.84 18.19
C GLU A 141 3.49 3.59 18.98
N LEU A 142 4.80 3.35 19.10
CA LEU A 142 5.31 2.27 19.96
C LEU A 142 4.83 2.43 21.41
N ARG A 143 4.94 3.63 21.99
CA ARG A 143 4.46 3.89 23.36
C ARG A 143 2.96 3.65 23.48
N ARG A 144 2.18 4.02 22.47
CA ARG A 144 0.73 3.79 22.42
C ARG A 144 0.43 2.29 22.50
N LEU A 145 1.10 1.48 21.69
CA LEU A 145 1.00 0.01 21.74
C LEU A 145 1.43 -0.58 23.09
N GLU A 146 2.55 -0.12 23.65
CA GLU A 146 3.07 -0.61 24.95
C GLU A 146 2.15 -0.24 26.13
N SER A 147 1.47 0.91 26.05
CA SER A 147 0.53 1.37 27.07
C SER A 147 -0.85 0.72 26.99
N GLY A 148 -1.18 0.10 25.85
CA GLY A 148 -2.43 -0.62 25.61
C GLY A 148 -2.47 -1.97 26.34
N SER A 149 -2.40 -1.97 27.68
CA SER A 149 -2.32 -3.19 28.48
C SER A 149 -3.65 -3.91 28.63
N ASN A 150 -4.78 -3.24 28.36
CA ASN A 150 -6.12 -3.81 28.49
C ASN A 150 -6.79 -3.87 27.11
N ALA A 151 -7.51 -4.96 26.82
CA ALA A 151 -8.36 -5.02 25.63
C ALA A 151 -9.42 -3.91 25.72
N PRO A 152 -9.68 -3.15 24.64
CA PRO A 152 -10.72 -2.14 24.63
C PRO A 152 -12.10 -2.78 24.83
N ALA A 153 -13.05 -2.03 25.40
CA ALA A 153 -14.40 -2.54 25.70
C ALA A 153 -15.13 -3.08 24.46
N ASN A 154 -14.83 -2.55 23.28
CA ASN A 154 -15.36 -2.98 21.99
C ASN A 154 -14.21 -3.50 21.09
N CYS A 155 -13.39 -4.39 21.64
CA CYS A 155 -12.30 -4.98 20.88
C CYS A 155 -12.81 -5.83 19.71
N VAL A 156 -11.95 -6.01 18.71
CA VAL A 156 -12.17 -6.82 17.51
C VAL A 156 -11.44 -8.15 17.68
N ASP A 157 -12.16 -9.25 17.50
CA ASP A 157 -11.55 -10.57 17.45
C ASP A 157 -11.07 -10.86 16.02
N PHE A 158 -9.75 -10.83 15.83
CA PHE A 158 -9.10 -11.15 14.56
C PHE A 158 -8.78 -12.64 14.40
N SER A 159 -9.18 -13.49 15.34
CA SER A 159 -9.05 -14.92 15.16
C SER A 159 -9.83 -15.35 13.92
N ASP A 160 -9.20 -16.18 13.11
CA ASP A 160 -9.75 -16.61 11.83
C ASP A 160 -10.99 -17.47 12.12
N THR A 161 -12.18 -16.90 12.00
CA THR A 161 -13.45 -17.58 12.28
C THR A 161 -13.90 -18.46 11.12
N THR A 162 -13.07 -18.62 10.08
CA THR A 162 -13.38 -19.49 8.95
C THR A 162 -13.16 -20.97 9.30
N LYS A 163 -14.29 -21.64 9.59
CA LYS A 163 -14.52 -23.06 9.26
C LYS A 163 -14.86 -23.21 7.78
#